data_AF-A0A1Z1MBF5-F1
#
_entry.id   AF-A0A1Z1MBF5-F1
#
_cell.length_a   1.000
_cell.length_b   1.000
_cell.length_c   1.000
_cell.angle_alpha   90.00
_cell.angle_beta   90.00
_cell.angle_gamma   90.00
#
_symmetry.space_group_name_H-M   'P 1'
#
loop_
_entity.id
_entity.type
_entity.pdbx_description
1 polymer ?
#
loop_
_entity_poly.entity_id
_entity_poly.type
_entity_poly.pdbx_seq_one_letter_code
_entity_poly.pdbx_strand_id
1 'polypeptide(L)'
;MKKEIFLKKLDLLSISLEVLTTSNENKQIIKKFNTLYYNIRNKQYSKKQNFLFLIEYIYSIIKMIRKYSLDQLATKIIKGNNKFITRYISKFCYIYYRNKKYYINHKLILYKYNKDEKIAINNVAIINLYLICKLQKDQGIYTLIKYLKKL
;
A
#
# COMPACT_ATOMS: atom_id res chain seq x y z
N MET A 1 3.68 15.45 11.97
CA MET A 1 3.07 14.24 12.58
C MET A 1 1.84 13.66 11.85
N LYS A 2 0.61 14.21 11.93
CA LYS A 2 -0.58 13.52 11.37
C LYS A 2 -0.55 13.33 9.84
N LYS A 3 -0.06 14.33 9.10
CA LYS A 3 0.13 14.26 7.63
C LYS A 3 1.14 13.16 7.26
N GLU A 4 2.23 13.03 8.01
CA GLU A 4 3.26 12.02 7.75
C GLU A 4 2.76 10.60 8.05
N ILE A 5 1.96 10.40 9.10
CA ILE A 5 1.35 9.10 9.40
C ILE A 5 0.36 8.70 8.29
N PHE A 6 -0.46 9.64 7.83
CA PHE A 6 -1.38 9.41 6.73
C PHE A 6 -0.65 9.05 5.44
N LEU A 7 0.36 9.84 5.07
CA LEU A 7 1.20 9.59 3.89
C LEU A 7 1.91 8.24 4.02
N LYS A 8 2.45 7.90 5.20
CA LYS A 8 3.07 6.60 5.46
C LYS A 8 2.09 5.44 5.23
N LYS A 9 0.83 5.55 5.65
CA LYS A 9 -0.19 4.50 5.40
C LYS A 9 -0.53 4.39 3.91
N LEU A 10 -0.61 5.51 3.21
CA LEU A 10 -0.79 5.51 1.75
C LEU A 10 0.40 4.88 1.02
N ASP A 11 1.62 5.19 1.44
CA ASP A 11 2.86 4.60 0.92
C ASP A 11 2.83 3.09 1.11
N LEU A 12 2.48 2.62 2.31
CA LEU A 12 2.38 1.20 2.62
C LEU A 12 1.30 0.49 1.79
N LEU A 13 0.13 1.12 1.60
CA LEU A 13 -0.92 0.58 0.72
C LEU A 13 -0.46 0.53 -0.74
N SER A 14 0.27 1.55 -1.18
CA SER A 14 0.85 1.62 -2.54
C SER A 14 1.85 0.48 -2.77
N ILE A 15 2.68 0.15 -1.77
CA ILE A 15 3.59 -1.00 -1.85
C ILE A 15 2.79 -2.31 -1.99
N SER A 16 1.70 -2.49 -1.24
CA SER A 16 0.84 -3.67 -1.40
C SER A 16 0.25 -3.78 -2.81
N LEU A 17 -0.18 -2.67 -3.39
CA LEU A 17 -0.66 -2.63 -4.77
C LEU A 17 0.46 -2.92 -5.76
N GLU A 18 1.67 -2.38 -5.55
CA GLU A 18 2.85 -2.69 -6.37
C GLU A 18 3.10 -4.21 -6.36
N VAL A 19 3.16 -4.86 -5.18
CA VAL A 19 3.38 -6.31 -5.07
C VAL A 19 2.36 -7.12 -5.88
N LEU A 20 1.07 -6.77 -5.80
CA LEU A 20 0.00 -7.45 -6.53
C LEU A 20 0.10 -7.24 -8.05
N THR A 21 0.63 -6.10 -8.47
CA THR A 21 0.77 -5.77 -9.90
C THR A 21 2.06 -6.32 -10.51
N THR A 22 3.11 -6.53 -9.71
CA THR A 22 4.37 -7.14 -10.16
C THR A 22 4.17 -8.57 -10.64
N SER A 23 3.15 -9.29 -10.12
CA SER A 23 2.76 -10.61 -10.65
C SER A 23 2.02 -10.56 -11.98
N ASN A 24 1.50 -9.39 -12.39
CA ASN A 24 0.73 -9.21 -13.64
C ASN A 24 1.58 -8.69 -14.81
N GLU A 25 2.91 -8.56 -14.65
CA GLU A 25 3.88 -8.08 -15.67
C GLU A 25 3.59 -6.73 -16.35
N ASN A 26 2.54 -6.03 -15.93
CA ASN A 26 2.06 -4.86 -16.63
C ASN A 26 2.77 -3.60 -16.13
N LYS A 27 3.94 -3.32 -16.74
CA LYS A 27 4.80 -2.16 -16.47
C LYS A 27 4.06 -0.82 -16.50
N GLN A 28 2.95 -0.71 -17.25
CA GLN A 28 2.14 0.51 -17.30
C GLN A 28 1.42 0.78 -15.97
N ILE A 29 1.07 -0.25 -15.20
CA ILE A 29 0.40 -0.12 -13.90
C ILE A 29 1.36 0.50 -12.89
N ILE A 30 2.58 -0.04 -12.83
CA ILE A 30 3.65 0.45 -11.96
C ILE A 30 3.96 1.91 -12.27
N LYS A 31 4.06 2.26 -13.57
CA LYS A 31 4.27 3.65 -14.00
C LYS A 31 3.16 4.58 -13.51
N LYS A 32 1.88 4.18 -13.64
CA LYS A 32 0.75 4.96 -13.13
C LYS A 32 0.79 5.12 -11.62
N PHE A 33 1.11 4.07 -10.86
CA PHE A 33 1.29 4.17 -9.41
C PHE A 33 2.40 5.15 -9.03
N ASN A 34 3.55 5.07 -9.69
CA ASN A 34 4.68 5.95 -9.41
C ASN A 34 4.38 7.43 -9.70
N THR A 35 3.69 7.72 -10.81
CA THR A 35 3.24 9.08 -11.13
C THR A 35 2.28 9.61 -10.06
N LEU A 36 1.33 8.77 -9.66
CA LEU A 36 0.31 9.15 -8.70
C LEU A 36 0.93 9.40 -7.31
N TYR A 37 1.89 8.56 -6.92
CA TYR A 37 2.72 8.72 -5.72
C TYR A 37 3.53 10.02 -5.74
N TYR A 38 4.25 10.29 -6.84
CA TYR A 38 5.05 11.50 -7.00
C TYR A 38 4.20 12.78 -6.83
N ASN A 39 2.99 12.77 -7.38
CA ASN A 39 2.04 13.88 -7.28
C ASN A 39 1.53 14.13 -5.85
N ILE A 40 1.48 13.10 -5.00
CA ILE A 40 1.12 13.26 -3.57
C ILE A 40 2.25 13.92 -2.80
N ARG A 41 3.48 13.46 -3.04
CA ARG A 41 4.63 13.81 -2.23
C ARG A 41 5.09 15.25 -2.47
N ASN A 42 5.02 15.71 -3.72
CA ASN A 42 5.67 16.95 -4.13
C ASN A 42 4.73 18.16 -4.22
N LYS A 43 3.42 18.00 -4.05
CA LYS A 43 2.50 19.15 -4.08
C LYS A 43 2.28 19.74 -2.70
N GLN A 44 2.51 21.05 -2.57
CA GLN A 44 2.15 21.85 -1.41
C GLN A 44 0.68 22.28 -1.53
N TYR A 45 -0.23 21.53 -0.93
CA TYR A 45 -1.65 21.82 -0.97
C TYR A 45 -2.13 22.60 0.26
N SER A 46 -3.01 23.57 0.06
CA SER A 46 -3.85 24.16 1.12
C SER A 46 -4.82 23.12 1.72
N LYS A 47 -5.39 23.37 2.91
CA LYS A 47 -6.30 22.43 3.60
C LYS A 47 -7.49 21.95 2.73
N LYS A 48 -8.15 22.85 1.97
CA LYS A 48 -9.25 22.49 1.05
C LYS A 48 -8.77 21.62 -0.11
N GLN A 49 -7.62 21.96 -0.70
CA GLN A 49 -7.02 21.19 -1.80
C GLN A 49 -6.59 19.79 -1.34
N ASN A 50 -6.17 19.63 -0.08
CA ASN A 50 -5.81 18.31 0.47
C ASN A 50 -7.00 17.34 0.51
N PHE A 51 -8.22 17.81 0.76
CA PHE A 51 -9.40 16.94 0.82
C PHE A 51 -9.83 16.45 -0.56
N LEU A 52 -9.97 17.36 -1.54
CA LEU A 52 -10.32 17.01 -2.91
C LEU A 52 -9.28 16.04 -3.51
N PHE A 53 -8.01 16.35 -3.30
CA PHE A 53 -6.90 15.52 -3.76
C PHE A 53 -6.92 14.12 -3.12
N LEU A 54 -7.24 14.00 -1.83
CA LEU A 54 -7.36 12.73 -1.14
C LEU A 54 -8.50 11.87 -1.71
N ILE A 55 -9.62 12.50 -2.08
CA ILE A 55 -10.72 11.83 -2.77
C ILE A 55 -10.28 11.34 -4.15
N GLU A 56 -9.62 12.19 -4.95
CA GLU A 56 -9.09 11.81 -6.27
C GLU A 56 -8.11 10.65 -6.18
N TYR A 57 -7.26 10.66 -5.16
CA TYR A 57 -6.30 9.60 -4.88
C TYR A 57 -6.99 8.27 -4.55
N ILE A 58 -7.94 8.28 -3.60
CA ILE A 58 -8.72 7.10 -3.22
C ILE A 58 -9.48 6.57 -4.44
N TYR A 59 -10.12 7.45 -5.19
CA TYR A 59 -10.84 7.10 -6.42
C TYR A 59 -9.92 6.42 -7.44
N SER A 60 -8.71 6.95 -7.62
CA SER A 60 -7.72 6.38 -8.53
C SER A 60 -7.26 4.99 -8.10
N ILE A 61 -7.02 4.77 -6.79
CA ILE A 61 -6.74 3.44 -6.24
C ILE A 61 -7.88 2.48 -6.57
N ILE A 62 -9.12 2.85 -6.29
CA ILE A 62 -10.29 1.99 -6.50
C ILE A 62 -10.42 1.64 -7.98
N LYS A 63 -10.27 2.63 -8.85
CA LYS A 63 -10.31 2.43 -10.31
C LYS A 63 -9.24 1.44 -10.76
N MET A 64 -8.03 1.52 -10.20
CA MET A 64 -6.96 0.58 -10.51
C MET A 64 -7.24 -0.82 -9.97
N ILE A 65 -7.67 -0.95 -8.72
CA ILE A 65 -8.01 -2.25 -8.12
C ILE A 65 -9.05 -2.97 -8.96
N ARG A 66 -10.13 -2.27 -9.35
CA ARG A 66 -11.18 -2.81 -10.22
C ARG A 66 -10.66 -3.16 -11.61
N LYS A 67 -9.94 -2.23 -12.25
CA LYS A 67 -9.42 -2.42 -13.62
C LYS A 67 -8.51 -3.64 -13.75
N TYR A 68 -7.74 -3.93 -12.70
CA TYR A 68 -6.73 -5.00 -12.72
C TYR A 68 -7.11 -6.19 -11.84
N SER A 69 -8.36 -6.26 -11.36
CA SER A 69 -8.87 -7.31 -10.48
C SER A 69 -7.95 -7.62 -9.30
N LEU A 70 -7.33 -6.57 -8.72
CA LEU A 70 -6.35 -6.73 -7.64
C LEU A 70 -6.99 -7.29 -6.37
N ASP A 71 -8.28 -7.04 -6.18
CA ASP A 71 -9.09 -7.65 -5.11
C ASP A 71 -9.21 -9.17 -5.27
N GLN A 72 -9.34 -9.69 -6.50
CA GLN A 72 -9.41 -11.12 -6.78
C GLN A 72 -8.04 -11.77 -6.54
N LEU A 73 -6.96 -11.10 -6.95
CA LEU A 73 -5.59 -11.54 -6.66
C LEU A 73 -5.33 -11.57 -5.15
N ALA A 74 -5.71 -10.51 -4.44
CA ALA A 74 -5.58 -10.46 -2.99
C ALA A 74 -6.40 -11.57 -2.32
N THR A 75 -7.63 -11.81 -2.80
CA THR A 75 -8.49 -12.90 -2.31
C THR A 75 -7.87 -14.28 -2.55
N LYS A 76 -7.26 -14.50 -3.72
CA LYS A 76 -6.53 -15.74 -4.02
C LYS A 76 -5.34 -15.94 -3.08
N ILE A 77 -4.60 -14.88 -2.76
CA ILE A 77 -3.47 -14.96 -1.82
C ILE A 77 -3.98 -15.29 -0.41
N ILE A 78 -5.06 -14.67 0.05
CA ILE A 78 -5.62 -14.91 1.40
C ILE A 78 -6.23 -16.32 1.51
N LYS A 79 -6.98 -16.77 0.50
CA LYS A 79 -7.63 -18.09 0.50
C LYS A 79 -6.68 -19.24 0.14
N GLY A 80 -5.53 -18.94 -0.45
CA GLY A 80 -4.54 -19.93 -0.83
C GLY A 80 -3.74 -20.47 0.36
N ASN A 81 -2.88 -21.45 0.09
CA ASN A 81 -1.98 -22.00 1.10
C ASN A 81 -1.06 -20.93 1.70
N ASN A 82 -0.60 -21.15 2.94
CA ASN A 82 0.33 -20.28 3.67
C ASN A 82 1.55 -19.83 2.84
N LYS A 83 2.01 -20.65 1.89
CA LYS A 83 3.11 -20.31 0.97
C LYS A 83 2.83 -19.03 0.15
N PHE A 84 1.59 -18.76 -0.26
CA PHE A 84 1.24 -17.56 -1.01
C PHE A 84 1.32 -16.30 -0.16
N ILE A 85 0.80 -16.36 1.07
CA ILE A 85 0.89 -15.27 2.04
C ILE A 85 2.37 -14.98 2.35
N THR A 86 3.18 -16.00 2.61
CA THR A 86 4.62 -15.84 2.87
C THR A 86 5.33 -15.17 1.69
N ARG A 87 5.07 -15.62 0.45
CA ARG A 87 5.65 -15.02 -0.76
C ARG A 87 5.25 -13.55 -0.92
N TYR A 88 3.98 -13.23 -0.67
CA TYR A 88 3.48 -11.86 -0.69
C TYR A 88 4.20 -10.98 0.35
N ILE A 89 4.26 -11.43 1.61
CA ILE A 89 4.93 -10.71 2.69
C ILE A 89 6.41 -10.49 2.36
N SER A 90 7.12 -11.51 1.86
CA SER A 90 8.52 -11.39 1.45
C SER A 90 8.71 -10.31 0.37
N LYS A 91 7.85 -10.28 -0.65
CA LYS A 91 7.90 -9.25 -1.71
C LYS A 91 7.56 -7.86 -1.18
N PHE A 92 6.55 -7.75 -0.32
CA PHE A 92 6.17 -6.50 0.34
C PHE A 92 7.35 -5.93 1.14
N CYS A 93 7.94 -6.76 2.00
CA CYS A 93 9.10 -6.38 2.80
C CYS A 93 10.27 -5.97 1.92
N TYR A 94 10.55 -6.72 0.85
CA TYR A 94 11.61 -6.36 -0.10
C TYR A 94 11.40 -4.97 -0.70
N ILE A 95 10.21 -4.66 -1.23
CA ILE A 95 9.92 -3.34 -1.82
C ILE A 95 9.97 -2.24 -0.75
N TYR A 96 9.38 -2.49 0.42
CA TYR A 96 9.42 -1.58 1.56
C TYR A 96 10.86 -1.22 1.94
N TYR A 97 11.75 -2.21 2.07
CA TYR A 97 13.15 -2.00 2.42
C TYR A 97 13.99 -1.41 1.28
N ARG A 98 13.71 -1.76 0.02
CA ARG A 98 14.37 -1.14 -1.15
C ARG A 98 14.06 0.36 -1.24
N ASN A 99 12.82 0.74 -0.95
CA ASN A 99 12.37 2.13 -1.00
C ASN A 99 12.79 2.94 0.26
N LYS A 100 13.44 2.32 1.27
CA LYS A 100 13.91 2.99 2.50
C LYS A 100 15.01 4.05 2.31
N LYS A 101 15.49 4.32 1.10
CA LYS A 101 16.25 5.57 0.82
C LYS A 101 15.48 6.84 1.25
N TYR A 102 14.15 6.75 1.42
CA TYR A 102 13.28 7.83 1.90
C TYR A 102 12.85 7.77 3.37
N TYR A 103 13.21 6.70 4.10
CA TYR A 103 12.93 6.53 5.53
C TYR A 103 14.27 6.50 6.26
N ILE A 104 14.89 7.69 6.35
CA ILE A 104 16.23 7.91 6.90
C ILE A 104 16.25 7.49 8.38
N ASN A 105 16.92 6.37 8.65
CA ASN A 105 17.85 6.12 9.79
C ASN A 105 18.29 4.66 9.95
N HIS A 106 17.82 3.71 9.13
CA HIS A 106 18.31 2.34 9.21
C HIS A 106 19.12 1.99 7.97
N LYS A 107 20.44 2.22 8.07
CA LYS A 107 21.43 1.63 7.17
C LYS A 107 21.11 0.13 7.01
N LEU A 108 20.92 -0.25 5.76
CA LEU A 108 20.81 -1.60 5.23
C LEU A 108 21.67 -2.62 5.99
N ILE A 109 21.04 -3.46 6.81
CA ILE A 109 21.42 -4.87 6.93
C ILE A 109 20.12 -5.67 7.10
N LEU A 110 19.85 -6.58 6.17
CA LEU A 110 18.77 -7.58 6.19
C LEU A 110 18.73 -8.46 7.46
N TYR A 111 19.67 -8.27 8.38
CA TYR A 111 19.96 -9.12 9.54
C TYR A 111 19.83 -8.43 10.91
N LYS A 112 19.50 -7.12 10.98
CA LYS A 112 19.38 -6.38 12.26
C LYS A 112 18.01 -5.72 12.48
N TYR A 113 16.93 -6.33 11.99
CA TYR A 113 15.60 -5.94 12.45
C TYR A 113 15.32 -6.64 13.77
N ASN A 114 14.93 -5.88 14.79
CA ASN A 114 14.41 -6.49 16.01
C ASN A 114 13.12 -7.24 15.66
N LYS A 115 12.90 -8.40 16.29
CA LYS A 115 11.80 -9.32 15.95
C LYS A 115 10.45 -8.60 15.87
N ASP A 116 10.24 -7.63 16.73
CA ASP A 116 9.02 -6.84 16.85
C ASP A 116 8.74 -5.94 15.64
N GLU A 117 9.77 -5.29 15.08
CA GLU A 117 9.62 -4.45 13.89
C GLU A 117 9.23 -5.27 12.66
N LYS A 118 9.81 -6.47 12.53
CA LYS A 118 9.47 -7.43 11.48
C LYS A 118 8.02 -7.90 11.61
N ILE A 119 7.58 -8.21 12.83
CA ILE A 119 6.18 -8.58 13.11
C ILE A 119 5.24 -7.42 12.74
N ALA A 120 5.57 -6.19 13.14
CA ALA A 120 4.76 -5.01 12.82
C ALA A 120 4.60 -4.78 11.31
N ILE A 121 5.68 -4.89 10.54
CA ILE A 121 5.65 -4.72 9.07
C ILE A 121 4.86 -5.85 8.40
N ASN A 122 5.03 -7.09 8.85
CA ASN A 122 4.23 -8.22 8.35
C ASN A 122 2.73 -8.00 8.60
N ASN A 123 2.37 -7.52 9.79
CA ASN A 123 0.98 -7.22 10.13
C ASN A 123 0.41 -6.11 9.22
N VAL A 124 1.19 -5.07 8.94
CA VAL A 124 0.81 -4.02 7.98
C VAL A 124 0.57 -4.61 6.59
N ALA A 125 1.45 -5.49 6.12
CA ALA A 125 1.31 -6.13 4.82
C ALA A 125 -0.01 -6.93 4.71
N ILE A 126 -0.35 -7.68 5.77
CA ILE A 126 -1.58 -8.48 5.87
C ILE A 126 -2.81 -7.58 5.93
N ILE A 127 -2.80 -6.52 6.75
CA ILE A 127 -3.91 -5.57 6.88
C ILE A 127 -4.21 -4.91 5.53
N ASN A 128 -3.18 -4.44 4.82
CA ASN A 128 -3.34 -3.84 3.50
C ASN A 128 -3.90 -4.84 2.48
N LEU A 129 -3.44 -6.10 2.51
CA LEU A 129 -3.97 -7.15 1.65
C LEU A 129 -5.47 -7.39 1.90
N TYR A 130 -5.87 -7.42 3.17
CA TYR A 130 -7.27 -7.57 3.56
C TYR A 130 -8.13 -6.36 3.14
N LEU A 131 -7.60 -5.14 3.30
CA LEU A 131 -8.23 -3.91 2.82
C LEU A 131 -8.53 -3.97 1.33
N ILE A 132 -7.55 -4.39 0.52
CA ILE A 132 -7.72 -4.52 -0.93
C ILE A 132 -8.84 -5.51 -1.27
N CYS A 133 -8.96 -6.62 -0.55
CA CYS A 133 -10.06 -7.58 -0.73
C CYS A 133 -11.44 -6.98 -0.41
N LYS A 134 -11.52 -6.03 0.53
CA LYS A 134 -12.78 -5.42 0.97
C LYS A 134 -13.22 -4.22 0.14
N LEU A 135 -12.34 -3.67 -0.69
CA LEU A 135 -12.60 -2.45 -1.47
C LEU A 135 -13.67 -2.61 -2.57
N GLN A 136 -14.05 -3.84 -2.94
CA GLN A 136 -15.18 -4.08 -3.83
C GLN A 136 -16.55 -3.93 -3.16
N LYS A 137 -16.64 -4.06 -1.83
CA LYS A 137 -17.90 -3.98 -1.10
C LYS A 137 -18.35 -2.51 -0.99
N ASP A 138 -19.65 -2.29 -0.83
CA ASP A 138 -20.21 -0.93 -0.71
C ASP A 138 -19.58 -0.13 0.44
N GLN A 139 -19.20 -0.80 1.52
CA GLN A 139 -18.51 -0.22 2.68
C GLN A 139 -16.97 -0.20 2.56
N GLY A 140 -16.42 -0.64 1.42
CA GLY A 140 -14.99 -0.72 1.18
C GLY A 140 -14.31 0.64 1.27
N ILE A 141 -14.90 1.67 0.64
CA ILE A 141 -14.40 3.05 0.67
C ILE A 141 -14.39 3.58 2.11
N TYR A 142 -15.47 3.35 2.86
CA TYR A 142 -15.55 3.71 4.27
C TYR A 142 -14.48 3.00 5.11
N THR A 143 -14.22 1.73 4.85
CA THR A 143 -13.19 0.93 5.53
C THR A 143 -11.79 1.49 5.26
N LEU A 144 -11.52 1.89 4.02
CA LEU A 144 -10.27 2.54 3.63
C LEU A 144 -10.10 3.90 4.31
N ILE A 145 -11.12 4.76 4.28
CA ILE A 145 -11.08 6.06 4.97
C ILE A 145 -10.86 5.86 6.47
N LYS A 146 -11.54 4.91 7.10
CA LYS A 146 -11.37 4.58 8.51
C LYS A 146 -9.95 4.09 8.84
N TYR A 147 -9.38 3.23 8.00
CA TYR A 147 -8.00 2.77 8.13
C TYR A 147 -6.99 3.92 8.05
N LEU A 148 -7.19 4.83 7.11
CA LEU A 148 -6.33 5.99 6.90
C LEU A 148 -6.49 7.05 8.00
N LYS A 149 -7.67 7.16 8.62
CA LYS A 149 -7.96 8.11 9.71
C LYS A 149 -7.43 7.66 11.08
N LYS A 150 -7.41 6.35 11.37
CA LYS A 150 -7.02 5.83 12.68
C LYS A 150 -5.56 6.24 12.98
N LEU A 151 -5.33 7.01 14.05
CA LEU A 151 -4.00 7.40 14.52
C LEU A 151 -3.35 6.26 15.29
#